data_AF-A0A6A4BU91-F1
#
_entry.id   AF-A0A6A4BU91-F1
#
_cell.length_a   1.000
_cell.length_b   1.000
_cell.length_c   1.000
_cell.angle_alpha   90.00
_cell.angle_beta   90.00
_cell.angle_gamma   90.00
#
_symmetry.space_group_name_H-M   'P 1'
#
loop_
_entity.id
_entity.type
_entity.pdbx_description
1 polymer ?
#
loop_
_entity_poly.entity_id
_entity_poly.type
_entity_poly.pdbx_seq_one_letter_code
_entity_poly.pdbx_strand_id
1 'polypeptide(L)'
;MGPLELRVVAFVLQHQPYIATPKELGTVITSFLGPSSNLSLSDACKLDSLPLLDWIWASSCASVAQRGIGWSLTHFLRSDMHYYRWQFSKALTVVAERGDLGMLRWLFEHFGGCVVPVEAVEAAAANGHLAVLKYLREVDTGRERDQDRVAADSEIETEWNGPGNWVCWGGRSMLKAVENGHADVARWLYSNCPYALTDNELELVICGALKRGDIEFAQWLVPPTRSLFDYASDCPRPDVIEMMLEKGNLQRDQNATVVAIRDLATHGQLDLMKRIAQIYTTPPTNDGVWLDYWRRAMAEAIKREDLVMLQWLVTYPSGRELRKRRREDVEALGLLGVAATNGGVEIMQFLHEEAIADDYDDAVIKAVRSGHLNAVKWLLPHIQSSGLKAALCALWIFQLLMDI
;
A
#
# COMPACT_ATOMS: atom_id res chain seq x y z
N MET A 1 4.42 26.52 36.16
CA MET A 1 5.39 26.78 35.07
C MET A 1 5.69 28.26 35.06
N GLY A 2 6.97 28.66 34.99
CA GLY A 2 7.32 30.06 34.76
C GLY A 2 6.89 30.53 33.36
N PRO A 3 6.88 31.85 33.08
CA PRO A 3 6.56 32.35 31.76
C PRO A 3 7.55 31.79 30.74
N LEU A 4 7.04 31.19 29.66
CA LEU A 4 7.86 30.71 28.56
C LEU A 4 8.41 31.90 27.81
N GLU A 5 9.73 31.99 27.77
CA GLU A 5 10.46 33.04 27.06
C GLU A 5 11.32 32.38 25.97
N LEU A 6 11.21 32.85 24.74
CA LEU A 6 12.06 32.35 23.65
C LEU A 6 13.53 32.70 23.96
N ARG A 7 14.44 31.76 23.72
CA ARG A 7 15.88 31.97 23.99
C ARG A 7 16.45 33.20 23.28
N VAL A 8 15.98 33.50 22.07
CA VAL A 8 16.37 34.71 21.32
C VAL A 8 15.87 35.99 22.00
N VAL A 9 14.66 35.96 22.57
CA VAL A 9 14.07 37.09 23.29
C VAL A 9 14.80 37.32 24.60
N ALA A 10 15.04 36.25 25.36
CA ALA A 10 15.84 36.32 26.59
C ALA A 10 17.25 36.86 26.34
N PHE A 11 17.91 36.42 25.25
CA PHE A 11 19.24 36.91 24.86
C PHE A 11 19.25 38.39 24.49
N VAL A 12 18.26 38.84 23.70
CA VAL A 12 18.13 40.26 23.31
C VAL A 12 17.81 41.13 24.52
N LEU A 13 16.90 40.69 25.39
CA LEU A 13 16.52 41.43 26.60
C LEU A 13 17.66 41.50 27.63
N GLN A 14 18.51 40.48 27.71
CA GLN A 14 19.72 40.50 28.55
C GLN A 14 20.68 41.65 28.19
N HIS A 15 20.72 42.06 26.92
CA HIS A 15 21.57 43.15 26.43
C HIS A 15 20.84 44.51 26.40
N GLN A 16 19.58 44.58 26.85
CA GLN A 16 18.74 45.78 26.86
C GLN A 16 18.14 46.04 28.25
N PRO A 17 18.96 46.48 29.23
CA PRO A 17 18.57 46.54 30.65
C PRO A 17 17.39 47.49 30.95
N TYR A 18 17.15 48.50 30.09
CA TYR A 18 16.00 49.40 30.22
C TYR A 18 14.67 48.73 29.84
N ILE A 19 14.70 47.74 28.94
CA ILE A 19 13.54 47.01 28.40
C ILE A 19 13.27 45.72 29.19
N ALA A 20 14.30 45.16 29.84
CA ALA A 20 14.21 43.94 30.64
C ALA A 20 13.48 44.10 32.00
N THR A 21 13.10 45.31 32.39
CA THR A 21 12.50 45.61 33.70
C THR A 21 11.09 45.02 33.91
N PRO A 22 10.22 44.88 32.90
CA PRO A 22 8.96 44.14 33.03
C PRO A 22 9.11 42.73 32.44
N LYS A 23 9.02 41.69 33.29
CA LYS A 23 8.88 40.28 32.83
C LYS A 23 7.68 40.08 31.87
N GLU A 24 6.70 40.96 31.98
CA GLU A 24 5.52 41.01 31.10
C GLU A 24 5.91 41.31 29.64
N LEU A 25 6.91 42.17 29.40
CA LEU A 25 7.31 42.55 28.04
C LEU A 25 7.97 41.40 27.29
N GLY A 26 8.82 40.62 27.97
CA GLY A 26 9.41 39.41 27.39
C GLY A 26 8.36 38.35 27.03
N THR A 27 7.30 38.25 27.81
CA THR A 27 6.16 37.36 27.53
C THR A 27 5.36 37.84 26.32
N VAL A 28 5.11 39.15 26.19
CA VAL A 28 4.42 39.74 25.03
C VAL A 28 5.24 39.58 23.75
N ILE A 29 6.54 39.90 23.78
CA ILE A 29 7.44 39.74 22.63
C ILE A 29 7.55 38.27 22.23
N THR A 30 7.62 37.36 23.22
CA THR A 30 7.59 35.92 22.98
C THR A 30 6.27 35.46 22.36
N SER A 31 5.13 36.00 22.79
CA SER A 31 3.83 35.68 22.18
C SER A 31 3.70 36.20 20.75
N PHE A 32 4.37 37.32 20.43
CA PHE A 32 4.36 37.92 19.09
C PHE A 32 5.31 37.24 18.11
N LEU A 33 6.54 36.93 18.54
CA LEU A 33 7.56 36.25 17.73
C LEU A 33 7.41 34.72 17.74
N GLY A 34 6.56 34.20 18.61
CA GLY A 34 6.31 32.79 18.77
C GLY A 34 5.65 32.13 17.56
N PRO A 35 5.53 30.80 17.57
CA PRO A 35 4.77 30.05 16.58
C PRO A 35 3.35 30.61 16.42
N SER A 36 2.80 30.51 15.21
CA SER A 36 1.42 30.92 14.95
C SER A 36 0.47 30.29 15.96
N SER A 37 -0.47 31.08 16.51
CA SER A 37 -1.53 30.57 17.40
C SER A 37 -2.51 29.63 16.68
N ASN A 38 -2.39 29.52 15.35
CA ASN A 38 -3.08 28.54 14.52
C ASN A 38 -2.21 27.35 14.10
N LEU A 39 -1.00 27.21 14.64
CA LEU A 39 -0.21 25.99 14.46
C LEU A 39 -0.85 24.87 15.29
N SER A 40 -1.36 23.84 14.62
CA SER A 40 -1.93 22.68 15.29
C SER A 40 -0.84 21.89 16.03
N LEU A 41 -1.20 21.23 17.14
CA LEU A 41 -0.26 20.37 17.87
C LEU A 41 0.30 19.24 16.97
N SER A 42 -0.54 18.68 16.09
CA SER A 42 -0.17 17.64 15.13
C SER A 42 0.85 18.12 14.10
N ASP A 43 0.75 19.37 13.65
CA ASP A 43 1.75 19.95 12.74
C ASP A 43 3.05 20.25 13.49
N ALA A 44 2.98 20.67 14.75
CA ALA A 44 4.16 20.83 15.59
C ALA A 44 4.88 19.49 15.84
N CYS A 45 4.15 18.37 15.97
CA CYS A 45 4.75 17.03 16.04
C CYS A 45 5.56 16.64 14.79
N LYS A 46 5.33 17.29 13.64
CA LYS A 46 6.16 17.10 12.44
C LYS A 46 7.53 17.77 12.56
N LEU A 47 7.71 18.70 13.49
CA LEU A 47 8.93 19.51 13.64
C LEU A 47 9.93 19.00 14.68
N ASP A 48 9.68 17.85 15.30
CA ASP A 48 10.61 17.18 16.22
C ASP A 48 11.09 18.05 17.40
N SER A 49 10.19 18.83 18.01
CA SER A 49 10.55 19.79 19.06
C SER A 49 9.63 19.72 20.28
N LEU A 50 10.08 19.03 21.33
CA LEU A 50 9.39 19.03 22.62
C LEU A 50 9.21 20.45 23.21
N PRO A 51 10.21 21.36 23.15
CA PRO A 51 10.01 22.73 23.62
C PRO A 51 8.90 23.50 22.88
N LEU A 52 8.68 23.17 21.59
CA LEU A 52 7.57 23.73 20.82
C LEU A 52 6.22 23.20 21.31
N LEU A 53 6.13 21.92 21.65
CA LEU A 53 4.93 21.32 22.24
C LEU A 53 4.64 21.91 23.62
N ASP A 54 5.65 22.04 24.48
CA ASP A 54 5.53 22.72 25.77
C ASP A 54 5.01 24.16 25.61
N TRP A 55 5.51 24.86 24.58
CA TRP A 55 5.07 26.22 24.27
C TRP A 55 3.59 26.27 23.86
N ILE A 56 3.17 25.41 22.93
CA ILE A 56 1.78 25.31 22.48
C ILE A 56 0.87 24.96 23.66
N TRP A 57 1.30 24.01 24.50
CA TRP A 57 0.54 23.55 25.65
C TRP A 57 0.36 24.64 26.70
N ALA A 58 1.43 25.32 27.10
CA ALA A 58 1.35 26.37 28.10
C ALA A 58 0.61 27.63 27.61
N SER A 59 0.64 27.89 26.29
CA SER A 59 -0.12 28.97 25.65
C SER A 59 -1.62 28.64 25.54
N SER A 60 -2.04 27.41 25.87
CA SER A 60 -3.43 26.99 25.77
C SER A 60 -4.25 27.25 27.05
N CYS A 61 -5.47 27.73 26.87
CA CYS A 61 -6.40 28.05 27.96
C CYS A 61 -6.95 26.79 28.63
N ALA A 62 -6.88 26.70 29.97
CA ALA A 62 -7.40 25.54 30.71
C ALA A 62 -8.93 25.49 30.75
N SER A 63 -9.59 26.64 30.56
CA SER A 63 -11.03 26.76 30.64
C SER A 63 -11.55 27.80 29.66
N VAL A 64 -12.84 27.69 29.32
CA VAL A 64 -13.55 28.64 28.44
C VAL A 64 -13.48 30.07 28.99
N ALA A 65 -13.49 30.23 30.31
CA ALA A 65 -13.42 31.53 30.99
C ALA A 65 -12.08 32.25 30.83
N GLN A 66 -11.01 31.51 30.48
CA GLN A 66 -9.66 32.05 30.26
C GLN A 66 -9.36 32.34 28.78
N ARG A 67 -10.35 32.16 27.88
CA ARG A 67 -10.16 32.42 26.45
C ARG A 67 -9.98 33.93 26.22
N GLY A 68 -8.92 34.29 25.51
CA GLY A 68 -8.69 35.66 25.06
C GLY A 68 -9.72 36.14 24.04
N ILE A 69 -9.69 37.43 23.74
CA ILE A 69 -10.54 38.05 22.70
C ILE A 69 -9.97 37.65 21.32
N GLY A 70 -10.39 36.49 20.80
CA GLY A 70 -10.00 36.03 19.46
C GLY A 70 -9.98 34.51 19.29
N TRP A 71 -10.34 34.04 18.10
CA TRP A 71 -10.29 32.62 17.74
C TRP A 71 -8.85 32.20 17.40
N SER A 72 -8.34 31.14 18.03
CA SER A 72 -7.07 30.49 17.66
C SER A 72 -7.05 29.03 18.11
N LEU A 73 -6.41 28.14 17.34
CA LEU A 73 -6.35 26.72 17.69
C LEU A 73 -5.71 26.47 19.07
N THR A 74 -4.67 27.23 19.43
CA THR A 74 -4.02 27.12 20.74
C THR A 74 -4.97 27.43 21.90
N HIS A 75 -5.91 28.37 21.74
CA HIS A 75 -6.91 28.68 22.79
C HIS A 75 -7.93 27.56 23.00
N PHE A 76 -8.27 26.81 21.96
CA PHE A 76 -9.26 25.73 22.04
C PHE A 76 -8.68 24.41 22.54
N LEU A 77 -7.36 24.20 22.45
CA LEU A 77 -6.70 22.91 22.72
C LEU A 77 -7.15 22.24 24.02
N ARG A 78 -7.15 22.95 25.15
CA ARG A 78 -7.53 22.39 26.46
C ARG A 78 -8.89 22.87 26.98
N SER A 79 -9.55 23.75 26.24
CA SER A 79 -10.82 24.34 26.66
C SER A 79 -12.03 23.72 25.95
N ASP A 80 -11.81 23.03 24.83
CA ASP A 80 -12.83 22.30 24.08
C ASP A 80 -12.51 20.79 24.06
N MET A 81 -13.40 19.97 24.61
CA MET A 81 -13.18 18.52 24.76
C MET A 81 -13.10 17.78 23.42
N HIS A 82 -13.88 18.21 22.41
CA HIS A 82 -13.87 17.56 21.11
C HIS A 82 -12.58 17.87 20.36
N TYR A 83 -12.15 19.13 20.37
CA TYR A 83 -10.87 19.50 19.77
C TYR A 83 -9.68 18.89 20.53
N TYR A 84 -9.73 18.82 21.87
CA TYR A 84 -8.74 18.12 22.68
C TYR A 84 -8.54 16.66 22.24
N ARG A 85 -9.63 15.89 22.16
CA ARG A 85 -9.61 14.48 21.74
C ARG A 85 -9.18 14.32 20.28
N TRP A 86 -9.69 15.15 19.38
CA TRP A 86 -9.33 15.12 17.96
C TRP A 86 -7.85 15.43 17.76
N GLN A 87 -7.34 16.46 18.45
CA GLN A 87 -5.96 16.89 18.33
C GLN A 87 -4.99 15.87 18.92
N PHE A 88 -5.36 15.20 20.02
CA PHE A 88 -4.64 14.04 20.55
C PHE A 88 -4.56 12.92 19.51
N SER A 89 -5.70 12.50 18.95
CA SER A 89 -5.77 11.46 17.93
C SER A 89 -4.85 11.78 16.73
N LYS A 90 -4.92 13.00 16.18
CA LYS A 90 -4.08 13.41 15.05
C LYS A 90 -2.59 13.53 15.40
N ALA A 91 -2.25 14.10 16.56
CA ALA A 91 -0.87 14.20 17.00
C ALA A 91 -0.27 12.81 17.24
N LEU A 92 -1.04 11.91 17.84
CA LEU A 92 -0.62 10.55 18.13
C LEU A 92 -0.37 9.74 16.86
N THR A 93 -1.22 9.85 15.83
CA THR A 93 -0.95 9.19 14.53
C THR A 93 0.39 9.66 13.94
N VAL A 94 0.67 10.96 13.92
CA VAL A 94 1.93 11.51 13.40
C VAL A 94 3.14 11.00 14.20
N VAL A 95 3.04 10.99 15.52
CA VAL A 95 4.12 10.52 16.40
C VAL A 95 4.33 9.00 16.22
N ALA A 96 3.25 8.24 16.08
CA ALA A 96 3.27 6.81 15.85
C ALA A 96 3.88 6.45 14.48
N GLU A 97 3.59 7.21 13.42
CA GLU A 97 4.24 7.05 12.10
C GLU A 97 5.76 7.26 12.19
N ARG A 98 6.19 8.24 12.99
CA ARG A 98 7.61 8.58 13.16
C ARG A 98 8.39 7.63 14.07
N GLY A 99 7.71 6.97 15.01
CA GLY A 99 8.36 6.14 16.02
C GLY A 99 8.97 6.93 17.18
N ASP A 100 8.58 8.20 17.38
CA ASP A 100 9.18 9.06 18.39
C ASP A 100 8.59 8.80 19.79
N LEU A 101 9.30 8.00 20.58
CA LEU A 101 8.93 7.69 21.96
C LEU A 101 8.95 8.90 22.89
N GLY A 102 9.76 9.93 22.61
CA GLY A 102 9.86 11.13 23.43
C GLY A 102 8.58 11.95 23.35
N MET A 103 8.13 12.24 22.13
CA MET A 103 6.84 12.88 21.90
C MET A 103 5.65 12.04 22.34
N LEU A 104 5.75 10.71 22.19
CA LEU A 104 4.71 9.80 22.65
C LEU A 104 4.52 9.93 24.16
N ARG A 105 5.60 9.86 24.94
CA ARG A 105 5.55 10.06 26.40
C ARG A 105 4.96 11.42 26.75
N TRP A 106 5.41 12.47 26.08
CA TRP A 106 4.87 13.82 26.27
C TRP A 106 3.36 13.88 26.04
N LEU A 107 2.84 13.26 24.98
CA LEU A 107 1.39 13.22 24.73
C LEU A 107 0.63 12.53 25.86
N PHE A 108 1.09 11.38 26.36
CA PHE A 108 0.41 10.64 27.43
C PHE A 108 0.54 11.30 28.82
N GLU A 109 1.57 12.12 29.05
CA GLU A 109 1.70 12.92 30.27
C GLU A 109 0.70 14.09 30.32
N HIS A 110 0.38 14.67 29.16
CA HIS A 110 -0.48 15.85 29.05
C HIS A 110 -1.93 15.52 28.72
N PHE A 111 -2.17 14.43 27.97
CA PHE A 111 -3.50 13.99 27.57
C PHE A 111 -4.02 12.82 28.41
N GLY A 112 -5.22 12.97 28.97
CA GLY A 112 -5.92 11.94 29.74
C GLY A 112 -7.38 11.78 29.31
N GLY A 113 -7.97 10.61 29.51
CA GLY A 113 -9.36 10.33 29.12
C GLY A 113 -9.58 10.29 27.62
N CYS A 114 -8.52 10.02 26.85
CA CYS A 114 -8.57 9.96 25.39
C CYS A 114 -8.59 8.52 24.88
N VAL A 115 -9.19 8.36 23.70
CA VAL A 115 -9.16 7.12 22.92
C VAL A 115 -8.00 7.20 21.93
N VAL A 116 -7.14 6.20 21.94
CA VAL A 116 -6.11 6.04 20.93
C VAL A 116 -6.74 5.38 19.70
N PRO A 117 -6.72 6.05 18.53
CA PRO A 117 -7.33 5.53 17.32
C PRO A 117 -6.57 4.30 16.78
N VAL A 118 -7.30 3.39 16.12
CA VAL A 118 -6.72 2.21 15.44
C VAL A 118 -5.68 2.65 14.40
N GLU A 119 -5.91 3.80 13.74
CA GLU A 119 -4.99 4.36 12.74
C GLU A 119 -3.60 4.65 13.31
N ALA A 120 -3.49 5.04 14.58
CA ALA A 120 -2.18 5.24 15.21
C ALA A 120 -1.45 3.91 15.46
N VAL A 121 -2.17 2.86 15.86
CA VAL A 121 -1.63 1.50 16.02
C VAL A 121 -1.20 0.94 14.67
N GLU A 122 -2.05 1.10 13.65
CA GLU A 122 -1.77 0.70 12.27
C GLU A 122 -0.56 1.42 11.69
N ALA A 123 -0.42 2.72 11.94
CA ALA A 123 0.72 3.51 11.51
C ALA A 123 2.03 3.05 12.17
N ALA A 124 2.03 2.83 13.49
CA ALA A 124 3.20 2.29 14.18
C ALA A 124 3.56 0.89 13.66
N ALA A 125 2.55 0.04 13.42
CA ALA A 125 2.73 -1.31 12.89
C ALA A 125 3.28 -1.30 11.45
N ALA A 126 2.72 -0.45 10.60
CA ALA A 126 3.14 -0.27 9.21
C ALA A 126 4.60 0.18 9.08
N ASN A 127 5.12 0.97 10.04
CA ASN A 127 6.49 1.48 10.01
C ASN A 127 7.47 0.67 10.88
N GLY A 128 7.02 -0.42 11.50
CA GLY A 128 7.90 -1.30 12.28
C GLY A 128 8.25 -0.79 13.67
N HIS A 129 7.51 0.18 14.21
CA HIS A 129 7.82 0.84 15.48
C HIS A 129 7.36 0.02 16.69
N LEU A 130 7.99 -1.15 16.89
CA LEU A 130 7.67 -2.07 17.98
C LEU A 130 7.73 -1.42 19.37
N ALA A 131 8.65 -0.48 19.57
CA ALA A 131 8.79 0.21 20.85
C ALA A 131 7.59 1.11 21.17
N VAL A 132 7.00 1.77 20.16
CA VAL A 132 5.77 2.55 20.31
C VAL A 132 4.62 1.64 20.69
N LEU A 133 4.47 0.50 20.01
CA LEU A 133 3.41 -0.46 20.30
C LEU A 133 3.52 -1.05 21.72
N LYS A 134 4.73 -1.37 22.17
CA LYS A 134 4.98 -1.80 23.55
C LYS A 134 4.58 -0.72 24.57
N TYR A 135 4.92 0.53 24.31
CA TYR A 135 4.52 1.64 25.18
C TYR A 135 3.00 1.86 25.17
N LEU A 136 2.36 1.84 24.00
CA LEU A 136 0.90 1.92 23.88
C LEU A 136 0.24 0.79 24.67
N ARG A 137 0.82 -0.41 24.66
CA ARG A 137 0.35 -1.49 25.52
C ARG A 137 0.48 -1.08 26.97
N GLU A 138 1.66 -0.70 27.45
CA GLU A 138 1.90 -0.29 28.85
C GLU A 138 0.90 0.75 29.39
N VAL A 139 0.54 1.76 28.60
CA VAL A 139 -0.38 2.84 29.00
C VAL A 139 -1.86 2.55 28.79
N ASP A 140 -2.20 1.45 28.11
CA ASP A 140 -3.57 1.04 27.85
C ASP A 140 -4.26 0.65 29.16
N THR A 141 -5.21 1.47 29.61
CA THR A 141 -6.02 1.25 30.81
C THR A 141 -7.35 0.57 30.52
N GLY A 142 -7.71 0.37 29.25
CA GLY A 142 -8.92 -0.36 28.85
C GLY A 142 -8.75 -1.87 28.76
N ARG A 143 -7.54 -2.41 29.02
CA ARG A 143 -7.21 -3.84 28.91
C ARG A 143 -8.14 -4.79 29.67
N GLU A 144 -8.76 -4.32 30.76
CA GLU A 144 -9.67 -5.13 31.57
C GLU A 144 -11.08 -5.24 30.97
N ARG A 145 -11.49 -4.30 30.12
CA ARG A 145 -12.77 -4.33 29.39
C ARG A 145 -12.72 -5.26 28.17
N ASP A 146 -11.55 -5.37 27.54
CA ASP A 146 -11.29 -6.18 26.33
C ASP A 146 -10.86 -7.63 26.66
N GLN A 147 -11.22 -8.18 27.83
CA GLN A 147 -10.90 -9.58 28.19
C GLN A 147 -11.59 -10.59 27.26
N ASP A 148 -12.75 -10.24 26.72
CA ASP A 148 -13.38 -10.96 25.62
C ASP A 148 -12.85 -10.40 24.30
N ARG A 149 -12.32 -11.28 23.44
CA ARG A 149 -11.75 -10.89 22.14
C ARG A 149 -12.81 -10.15 21.31
N VAL A 150 -12.70 -8.83 21.23
CA VAL A 150 -13.65 -7.99 20.50
C VAL A 150 -13.54 -8.31 19.01
N ALA A 151 -14.67 -8.59 18.37
CA ALA A 151 -14.72 -8.90 16.94
C ALA A 151 -14.37 -7.66 16.08
N ALA A 152 -13.75 -7.89 14.93
CA ALA A 152 -13.37 -6.89 13.92
C ALA A 152 -14.42 -5.81 13.64
N ASP A 153 -15.69 -6.21 13.70
CA ASP A 153 -16.84 -5.43 13.23
C ASP A 153 -17.63 -4.76 14.36
N SER A 154 -17.16 -4.81 15.61
CA SER A 154 -17.82 -4.07 16.69
C SER A 154 -17.67 -2.56 16.44
N GLU A 155 -18.76 -1.80 16.56
CA GLU A 155 -18.74 -0.34 16.47
C GLU A 155 -17.60 0.23 17.32
N ILE A 156 -16.70 0.99 16.69
CA ILE A 156 -15.59 1.67 17.38
C ILE A 156 -16.24 2.62 18.38
N GLU A 157 -16.30 2.22 19.64
CA GLU A 157 -16.81 3.08 20.70
C GLU A 157 -15.87 4.29 20.79
N THR A 158 -16.35 5.45 20.36
CA THR A 158 -15.52 6.66 20.25
C THR A 158 -15.42 7.41 21.58
N GLU A 159 -16.08 6.90 22.62
CA GLU A 159 -16.19 7.53 23.91
C GLU A 159 -15.62 6.63 25.02
N TRP A 160 -14.53 7.09 25.63
CA TRP A 160 -13.94 6.49 26.81
C TRP A 160 -14.23 7.34 28.04
N ASN A 161 -14.88 6.73 29.02
CA ASN A 161 -15.22 7.34 30.31
C ASN A 161 -14.48 6.68 31.50
N GLY A 162 -13.54 5.78 31.23
CA GLY A 162 -12.71 5.13 32.26
C GLY A 162 -11.48 5.96 32.65
N PRO A 163 -10.74 5.51 33.69
CA PRO A 163 -9.50 6.17 34.09
C PRO A 163 -8.42 5.98 33.00
N GLY A 164 -7.63 7.02 32.73
CA GLY A 164 -6.51 6.96 31.79
C GLY A 164 -6.90 6.98 30.31
N ASN A 165 -6.05 6.43 29.45
CA ASN A 165 -6.25 6.41 27.99
C ASN A 165 -6.50 4.96 27.53
N TRP A 166 -7.52 4.77 26.69
CA TRP A 166 -7.86 3.47 26.14
C TRP A 166 -7.29 3.30 24.73
N VAL A 167 -6.68 2.14 24.46
CA VAL A 167 -6.11 1.83 23.15
C VAL A 167 -7.01 0.90 22.37
N CYS A 168 -7.50 1.37 21.22
CA CYS A 168 -8.24 0.53 20.28
C CYS A 168 -7.26 -0.38 19.54
N TRP A 169 -7.06 -1.59 20.07
CA TRP A 169 -6.33 -2.66 19.40
C TRP A 169 -7.23 -3.34 18.36
N GLY A 170 -6.74 -3.48 17.13
CA GLY A 170 -7.47 -4.17 16.07
C GLY A 170 -7.14 -3.64 14.68
N GLY A 171 -8.12 -3.78 13.79
CA GLY A 171 -8.02 -3.37 12.40
C GLY A 171 -6.98 -4.17 11.62
N ARG A 172 -6.46 -3.56 10.55
CA ARG A 172 -5.49 -4.17 9.64
C ARG A 172 -4.05 -3.98 10.13
N SER A 173 -3.82 -3.76 11.43
CA SER A 173 -2.50 -3.49 12.01
C SER A 173 -1.48 -4.59 11.70
N MET A 174 -1.87 -5.85 11.88
CA MET A 174 -1.01 -6.99 11.56
C MET A 174 -0.77 -7.13 10.06
N LEU A 175 -1.82 -6.94 9.25
CA LEU A 175 -1.72 -6.97 7.79
C LEU A 175 -0.75 -5.89 7.29
N LYS A 176 -0.88 -4.65 7.77
CA LYS A 176 0.01 -3.54 7.42
C LYS A 176 1.46 -3.78 7.86
N ALA A 177 1.67 -4.34 9.05
CA ALA A 177 3.00 -4.74 9.49
C ALA A 177 3.61 -5.77 8.53
N VAL A 178 2.84 -6.80 8.15
CA VAL A 178 3.27 -7.82 7.21
C VAL A 178 3.53 -7.21 5.83
N GLU A 179 2.60 -6.45 5.26
CA GLU A 179 2.71 -5.81 3.94
C GLU A 179 3.95 -4.91 3.81
N ASN A 180 4.45 -4.36 4.92
CA ASN A 180 5.67 -3.55 4.95
C ASN A 180 6.93 -4.31 5.42
N GLY A 181 6.80 -5.56 5.86
CA GLY A 181 7.92 -6.45 6.18
C GLY A 181 8.35 -6.48 7.63
N HIS A 182 7.48 -6.04 8.53
CA HIS A 182 7.71 -6.02 9.96
C HIS A 182 7.09 -7.27 10.60
N ALA A 183 7.62 -8.44 10.23
CA ALA A 183 7.15 -9.72 10.74
C ALA A 183 7.35 -9.87 12.26
N ASP A 184 8.39 -9.24 12.82
CA ASP A 184 8.63 -9.13 14.25
C ASP A 184 7.51 -8.38 14.99
N VAL A 185 7.04 -7.27 14.40
CA VAL A 185 5.87 -6.52 14.89
C VAL A 185 4.61 -7.35 14.75
N ALA A 186 4.40 -8.02 13.62
CA ALA A 186 3.23 -8.88 13.40
C ALA A 186 3.17 -10.04 14.42
N ARG A 187 4.30 -10.70 14.71
CA ARG A 187 4.41 -11.73 15.77
C ARG A 187 4.06 -11.15 17.13
N TRP A 188 4.59 -9.98 17.45
CA TRP A 188 4.32 -9.33 18.73
C TRP A 188 2.84 -8.98 18.88
N LEU A 189 2.22 -8.39 17.84
CA LEU A 189 0.79 -8.08 17.81
C LEU A 189 -0.06 -9.35 18.01
N TYR A 190 0.29 -10.45 17.34
CA TYR A 190 -0.42 -11.73 17.47
C TYR A 190 -0.38 -12.27 18.90
N SER A 191 0.76 -12.17 19.59
CA SER A 191 0.91 -12.72 20.94
C SER A 191 0.40 -11.79 22.06
N ASN A 192 0.33 -10.47 21.82
CA ASN A 192 0.13 -9.51 22.90
C ASN A 192 -1.19 -8.71 22.82
N CYS A 193 -1.88 -8.74 21.68
CA CYS A 193 -3.13 -8.00 21.51
C CYS A 193 -4.36 -8.88 21.82
N PRO A 194 -5.39 -8.32 22.48
CA PRO A 194 -6.62 -9.06 22.84
C PRO A 194 -7.52 -9.37 21.63
N TYR A 195 -7.11 -9.00 20.42
CA TYR A 195 -7.92 -9.13 19.21
C TYR A 195 -7.94 -10.57 18.67
N ALA A 196 -9.14 -11.06 18.33
CA ALA A 196 -9.29 -12.27 17.52
C ALA A 196 -9.20 -11.89 16.05
N LEU A 197 -8.13 -12.33 15.38
CA LEU A 197 -8.14 -12.34 13.92
C LEU A 197 -9.31 -13.19 13.46
N THR A 198 -10.16 -12.61 12.63
CA THR A 198 -11.15 -13.36 11.88
C THR A 198 -10.45 -14.28 10.87
N ASP A 199 -11.13 -15.35 10.44
CA ASP A 199 -10.58 -16.26 9.42
C ASP A 199 -10.16 -15.51 8.14
N ASN A 200 -10.93 -14.49 7.75
CA ASN A 200 -10.63 -13.65 6.58
C ASN A 200 -9.37 -12.79 6.78
N GLU A 201 -9.19 -12.18 7.96
CA GLU A 201 -7.98 -11.42 8.25
C GLU A 201 -6.75 -12.32 8.33
N LEU A 202 -6.89 -13.51 8.92
CA LEU A 202 -5.83 -14.51 8.96
C LEU A 202 -5.40 -14.90 7.54
N GLU A 203 -6.36 -15.15 6.65
CA GLU A 203 -6.11 -15.42 5.23
C GLU A 203 -5.36 -14.27 4.54
N LEU A 204 -5.80 -13.02 4.75
CA LEU A 204 -5.15 -11.85 4.18
C LEU A 204 -3.72 -11.68 4.71
N VAL A 205 -3.47 -11.90 6.00
CA VAL A 205 -2.14 -11.78 6.61
C VAL A 205 -1.20 -12.86 6.09
N ILE A 206 -1.65 -14.12 5.98
CA ILE A 206 -0.86 -15.22 5.40
C ILE A 206 -0.54 -14.93 3.93
N CYS A 207 -1.54 -14.53 3.15
CA CYS A 207 -1.37 -14.16 1.73
C CYS A 207 -0.38 -12.99 1.58
N GLY A 208 -0.48 -11.96 2.43
CA GLY A 208 0.44 -10.82 2.46
C GLY A 208 1.89 -11.24 2.76
N ALA A 209 2.08 -12.16 3.71
CA ALA A 209 3.40 -12.69 4.06
C ALA A 209 4.02 -13.48 2.90
N LEU A 210 3.21 -14.33 2.26
CA LEU A 210 3.63 -15.09 1.08
C LEU A 210 4.00 -14.19 -0.10
N LYS A 211 3.23 -13.12 -0.37
CA LYS A 211 3.54 -12.13 -1.43
C LYS A 211 4.88 -11.43 -1.22
N ARG A 212 5.32 -11.29 0.03
CA ARG A 212 6.65 -10.75 0.37
C ARG A 212 7.76 -11.78 0.39
N GLY A 213 7.42 -13.06 0.47
CA GLY A 213 8.37 -14.17 0.57
C GLY A 213 8.73 -14.55 2.02
N ASP A 214 7.97 -14.08 3.02
CA ASP A 214 8.17 -14.50 4.41
C ASP A 214 7.43 -15.81 4.68
N ILE A 215 7.97 -16.90 4.12
CA ILE A 215 7.39 -18.24 4.22
C ILE A 215 7.41 -18.73 5.66
N GLU A 216 8.43 -18.40 6.45
CA GLU A 216 8.53 -18.81 7.86
C GLU A 216 7.42 -18.19 8.70
N PHE A 217 7.17 -16.88 8.54
CA PHE A 217 6.07 -16.22 9.25
C PHE A 217 4.71 -16.75 8.78
N ALA A 218 4.52 -16.94 7.47
CA ALA A 218 3.30 -17.51 6.93
C ALA A 218 3.03 -18.92 7.49
N GLN A 219 4.05 -19.78 7.50
CA GLN A 219 3.96 -21.15 8.02
C GLN A 219 3.68 -21.21 9.53
N TRP A 220 4.18 -20.23 10.29
CA TRP A 220 3.92 -20.10 11.72
C TRP A 220 2.46 -19.72 12.02
N LEU A 221 1.83 -18.94 11.14
CA LEU A 221 0.48 -18.41 11.33
C LEU A 221 -0.63 -19.38 10.87
N VAL A 222 -0.28 -20.36 10.01
CA VAL A 222 -1.23 -21.36 9.50
C VAL A 222 -1.75 -22.26 10.63
N PRO A 223 -3.08 -22.41 10.79
CA PRO A 223 -3.66 -23.33 11.76
C PRO A 223 -3.25 -24.79 11.50
N PRO A 224 -3.10 -25.64 12.54
CA PRO A 224 -2.70 -27.04 12.38
C PRO A 224 -3.62 -27.89 11.47
N THR A 225 -4.86 -27.43 11.27
CA THR A 225 -5.89 -28.10 10.47
C THR A 225 -5.86 -27.71 8.99
N ARG A 226 -5.14 -26.63 8.62
CA ARG A 226 -5.08 -26.10 7.25
C ARG A 226 -3.66 -26.19 6.71
N SER A 227 -3.55 -26.12 5.39
CA SER A 227 -2.27 -26.14 4.70
C SER A 227 -1.88 -24.72 4.31
N LEU A 228 -0.58 -24.39 4.35
CA LEU A 228 -0.06 -23.11 3.84
C LEU A 228 -0.48 -22.87 2.38
N PHE A 229 -0.62 -23.95 1.62
CA PHE A 229 -0.97 -23.92 0.21
C PHE A 229 -2.41 -23.49 -0.08
N ASP A 230 -3.32 -23.64 0.88
CA ASP A 230 -4.70 -23.17 0.73
C ASP A 230 -4.74 -21.63 0.57
N TYR A 231 -3.69 -20.95 1.05
CA TYR A 231 -3.51 -19.50 1.01
C TYR A 231 -2.55 -19.03 -0.10
N ALA A 232 -1.91 -19.97 -0.81
CA ALA A 232 -0.83 -19.69 -1.75
C ALA A 232 -1.29 -19.66 -3.22
N SER A 233 -2.53 -20.03 -3.52
CA SER A 233 -3.08 -20.16 -4.89
C SER A 233 -2.91 -18.92 -5.75
N ASP A 234 -3.07 -17.72 -5.16
CA ASP A 234 -2.94 -16.42 -5.83
C ASP A 234 -1.62 -15.70 -5.52
N CYS A 235 -0.59 -16.42 -5.05
CA CYS A 235 0.71 -15.83 -4.77
C CYS A 235 1.59 -15.78 -6.03
N PRO A 236 1.93 -14.58 -6.54
CA PRO A 236 2.62 -14.46 -7.82
C PRO A 236 4.13 -14.77 -7.75
N ARG A 237 4.65 -15.11 -6.56
CA ARG A 237 6.08 -15.30 -6.34
C ARG A 237 6.58 -16.64 -6.89
N PRO A 238 7.65 -16.64 -7.72
CA PRO A 238 8.25 -17.88 -8.22
C PRO A 238 8.67 -18.86 -7.12
N ASP A 239 9.26 -18.38 -6.03
CA ASP A 239 9.74 -19.23 -4.92
C ASP A 239 8.59 -20.01 -4.26
N VAL A 240 7.43 -19.36 -4.10
CA VAL A 240 6.23 -19.99 -3.52
C VAL A 240 5.61 -20.96 -4.51
N ILE A 241 5.57 -20.61 -5.80
CA ILE A 241 5.08 -21.48 -6.87
C ILE A 241 5.96 -22.73 -7.02
N GLU A 242 7.28 -22.61 -6.93
CA GLU A 242 8.19 -23.74 -6.94
C GLU A 242 7.96 -24.66 -5.73
N MET A 243 7.80 -24.09 -4.54
CA MET A 243 7.43 -24.85 -3.34
C MET A 243 6.08 -25.58 -3.52
N MET A 244 5.08 -24.94 -4.15
CA MET A 244 3.79 -25.57 -4.47
C MET A 244 3.93 -26.72 -5.47
N LEU A 245 4.82 -26.58 -6.45
CA LEU A 245 5.14 -27.62 -7.43
C LEU A 245 5.78 -28.84 -6.75
N GLU A 246 6.78 -28.63 -5.90
CA GLU A 246 7.50 -29.70 -5.20
C GLU A 246 6.61 -30.52 -4.25
N LYS A 247 5.62 -29.88 -3.63
CA LYS A 247 4.66 -30.56 -2.74
C LYS A 247 3.48 -31.21 -3.47
N GLY A 248 3.39 -31.05 -4.79
CA GLY A 248 2.35 -31.68 -5.61
C GLY A 248 0.97 -31.03 -5.48
N ASN A 249 0.89 -29.80 -4.96
CA ASN A 249 -0.37 -29.08 -4.77
C ASN A 249 -0.99 -28.64 -6.10
N LEU A 250 -0.15 -28.20 -7.05
CA LEU A 250 -0.60 -27.80 -8.39
C LEU A 250 -1.27 -28.95 -9.16
N GLN A 251 -0.95 -30.21 -8.85
CA GLN A 251 -1.62 -31.36 -9.47
C GLN A 251 -3.09 -31.49 -9.07
N ARG A 252 -3.47 -30.96 -7.91
CA ARG A 252 -4.82 -31.11 -7.33
C ARG A 252 -5.76 -29.98 -7.75
N ASP A 253 -5.22 -28.81 -8.08
CA ASP A 253 -5.99 -27.62 -8.43
C ASP A 253 -5.57 -27.08 -9.81
N GLN A 254 -6.45 -27.31 -10.78
CA GLN A 254 -6.29 -26.84 -12.16
C GLN A 254 -6.28 -25.31 -12.25
N ASN A 255 -7.08 -24.60 -11.44
CA ASN A 255 -7.14 -23.15 -11.48
C ASN A 255 -5.86 -22.53 -10.92
N ALA A 256 -5.38 -23.03 -9.77
CA ALA A 256 -4.11 -22.60 -9.20
C ALA A 256 -2.92 -22.81 -10.17
N THR A 257 -2.96 -23.88 -10.96
CA THR A 257 -1.93 -24.13 -11.99
C THR A 257 -1.89 -23.03 -13.05
N VAL A 258 -3.02 -22.61 -13.64
CA VAL A 258 -2.97 -21.61 -14.71
C VAL A 258 -2.66 -20.22 -14.18
N VAL A 259 -3.13 -19.92 -12.97
CA VAL A 259 -2.75 -18.71 -12.23
C VAL A 259 -1.23 -18.69 -12.05
N ALA A 260 -0.63 -19.79 -11.59
CA ALA A 260 0.82 -19.91 -11.45
C ALA A 260 1.56 -19.75 -12.79
N ILE A 261 1.06 -20.31 -13.90
CA ILE A 261 1.68 -20.13 -15.23
C ILE A 261 1.64 -18.66 -15.67
N ARG A 262 0.52 -17.97 -15.49
CA ARG A 262 0.42 -16.52 -15.75
C ARG A 262 1.42 -15.75 -14.89
N ASP A 263 1.52 -16.08 -13.60
CA ASP A 263 2.37 -15.34 -12.68
C ASP A 263 3.86 -15.59 -12.93
N LEU A 264 4.26 -16.81 -13.28
CA LEU A 264 5.62 -17.10 -13.74
C LEU A 264 5.95 -16.37 -15.05
N ALA A 265 4.97 -16.20 -15.95
CA ALA A 265 5.15 -15.40 -17.16
C ALA A 265 5.47 -13.94 -16.82
N THR A 266 4.79 -13.34 -15.83
CA THR A 266 5.10 -11.97 -15.37
C THR A 266 6.54 -11.83 -14.85
N HIS A 267 7.11 -12.90 -14.29
CA HIS A 267 8.48 -12.91 -13.74
C HIS A 267 9.55 -13.43 -14.71
N GLY A 268 9.17 -13.92 -15.90
CA GLY A 268 10.13 -14.45 -16.88
C GLY A 268 10.64 -15.87 -16.57
N GLN A 269 9.93 -16.65 -15.75
CA GLN A 269 10.40 -17.94 -15.23
C GLN A 269 10.00 -19.12 -16.13
N LEU A 270 10.55 -19.16 -17.35
CA LEU A 270 10.18 -20.15 -18.37
C LEU A 270 10.44 -21.62 -17.96
N ASP A 271 11.52 -21.88 -17.22
CA ASP A 271 11.86 -23.25 -16.81
C ASP A 271 10.86 -23.82 -15.79
N LEU A 272 10.40 -23.00 -14.84
CA LEU A 272 9.33 -23.35 -13.91
C LEU A 272 8.01 -23.56 -14.66
N MET A 273 7.68 -22.71 -15.64
CA MET A 273 6.49 -22.89 -16.47
C MET A 273 6.50 -24.23 -17.21
N LYS A 274 7.65 -24.60 -17.79
CA LYS A 274 7.83 -25.90 -18.47
C LYS A 274 7.65 -27.07 -17.49
N ARG A 275 8.21 -26.99 -16.28
CA ARG A 275 8.04 -28.02 -15.24
C ARG A 275 6.58 -28.17 -14.83
N ILE A 276 5.84 -27.08 -14.67
CA ILE A 276 4.41 -27.12 -14.34
C ILE A 276 3.61 -27.72 -15.51
N ALA A 277 3.89 -27.31 -16.75
CA ALA A 277 3.22 -27.85 -17.93
C ALA A 277 3.41 -29.36 -18.10
N GLN A 278 4.56 -29.90 -17.68
CA GLN A 278 4.84 -31.35 -17.68
C GLN A 278 3.95 -32.16 -16.72
N ILE A 279 3.30 -31.53 -15.74
CA ILE A 279 2.32 -32.21 -14.87
C ILE A 279 1.13 -32.72 -15.71
N TYR A 280 0.69 -31.92 -16.67
CA TYR A 280 -0.49 -32.21 -17.46
C TYR A 280 -0.10 -32.90 -18.76
N THR A 281 -0.23 -34.23 -18.77
CA THR A 281 -0.05 -35.04 -20.00
C THR A 281 -1.04 -34.65 -21.10
N THR A 282 -2.25 -34.23 -20.71
CA THR A 282 -3.23 -33.61 -21.61
C THR A 282 -3.74 -32.31 -20.97
N PRO A 283 -3.35 -31.12 -21.49
CA PRO A 283 -3.85 -29.87 -20.95
C PRO A 283 -5.37 -29.73 -21.21
N PRO A 284 -6.12 -29.12 -20.28
CA PRO A 284 -7.56 -28.97 -20.38
C PRO A 284 -7.92 -27.85 -21.38
N THR A 285 -7.77 -28.15 -22.66
CA THR A 285 -8.02 -27.22 -23.79
C THR A 285 -9.49 -26.89 -24.00
N ASN A 286 -10.41 -27.57 -23.31
CA ASN A 286 -11.84 -27.29 -23.39
C ASN A 286 -12.29 -26.21 -22.39
N ASP A 287 -11.48 -25.90 -21.37
CA ASP A 287 -11.81 -24.95 -20.32
C ASP A 287 -11.54 -23.50 -20.76
N GLY A 288 -12.59 -22.68 -20.78
CA GLY A 288 -12.49 -21.26 -21.15
C GLY A 288 -11.67 -20.44 -20.16
N VAL A 289 -11.72 -20.76 -18.86
CA VAL A 289 -10.93 -20.08 -17.83
C VAL A 289 -9.45 -20.39 -18.06
N TRP A 290 -9.12 -21.67 -18.28
CA TRP A 290 -7.75 -22.07 -18.62
C TRP A 290 -7.20 -21.29 -19.81
N LEU A 291 -7.97 -21.19 -20.90
CA LEU A 291 -7.54 -20.50 -22.11
C LEU A 291 -7.43 -18.98 -21.93
N ASP A 292 -8.28 -18.33 -21.14
CA ASP A 292 -8.13 -16.89 -20.85
C ASP A 292 -6.85 -16.61 -20.06
N TYR A 293 -6.55 -17.39 -19.02
CA TYR A 293 -5.31 -17.21 -18.25
C TYR A 293 -4.07 -17.54 -19.09
N TRP A 294 -4.15 -18.53 -20.00
CA TRP A 294 -3.08 -18.81 -20.96
C TRP A 294 -2.85 -17.64 -21.91
N ARG A 295 -3.92 -17.04 -22.43
CA ARG A 295 -3.87 -15.82 -23.26
C ARG A 295 -3.24 -14.65 -22.49
N ARG A 296 -3.59 -14.48 -21.21
CA ARG A 296 -2.95 -13.47 -20.34
C ARG A 296 -1.45 -13.76 -20.16
N ALA A 297 -1.06 -15.01 -19.94
CA ALA A 297 0.36 -15.38 -19.86
C ALA A 297 1.13 -15.03 -21.15
N MET A 298 0.52 -15.23 -22.33
CA MET A 298 1.09 -14.79 -23.61
C MET A 298 1.24 -13.26 -23.68
N ALA A 299 0.22 -12.51 -23.22
CA ALA A 299 0.30 -11.06 -23.17
C ALA A 299 1.41 -10.55 -22.22
N GLU A 300 1.63 -11.22 -21.09
CA GLU A 300 2.73 -10.89 -20.16
C GLU A 300 4.10 -11.21 -20.76
N ALA A 301 4.26 -12.31 -21.50
CA ALA A 301 5.49 -12.60 -22.24
C ALA A 301 5.79 -11.52 -23.29
N ILE A 302 4.75 -11.03 -23.99
CA ILE A 302 4.87 -9.91 -24.95
C ILE A 302 5.29 -8.63 -24.23
N LYS A 303 4.69 -8.32 -23.08
CA LYS A 303 5.04 -7.12 -22.31
C LYS A 303 6.49 -7.09 -21.87
N ARG A 304 7.07 -8.25 -21.62
CA ARG A 304 8.48 -8.43 -21.24
C ARG A 304 9.44 -8.49 -22.42
N GLU A 305 8.92 -8.46 -23.64
CA GLU A 305 9.67 -8.67 -24.87
C GLU A 305 10.39 -10.04 -24.93
N ASP A 306 9.86 -11.05 -24.22
CA ASP A 306 10.45 -12.38 -24.15
C ASP A 306 9.91 -13.28 -25.27
N LEU A 307 10.58 -13.21 -26.43
CA LEU A 307 10.22 -14.00 -27.61
C LEU A 307 10.33 -15.51 -27.36
N VAL A 308 11.29 -15.96 -26.55
CA VAL A 308 11.52 -17.39 -26.29
C VAL A 308 10.36 -17.97 -25.48
N MET A 309 9.92 -17.25 -24.45
CA MET A 309 8.73 -17.61 -23.68
C MET A 309 7.48 -17.60 -24.54
N LEU A 310 7.29 -16.58 -25.39
CA LEU A 310 6.14 -16.48 -26.27
C LEU A 310 6.10 -17.63 -27.28
N GLN A 311 7.22 -17.98 -27.92
CA GLN A 311 7.33 -19.13 -28.82
C GLN A 311 6.91 -20.43 -28.15
N TRP A 312 7.35 -20.64 -26.91
CA TRP A 312 6.95 -21.81 -26.14
C TRP A 312 5.44 -21.81 -25.83
N LEU A 313 4.89 -20.69 -25.39
CA LEU A 313 3.45 -20.55 -25.07
C LEU A 313 2.55 -20.77 -26.30
N VAL A 314 2.98 -20.32 -27.48
CA VAL A 314 2.28 -20.48 -28.76
C VAL A 314 2.29 -21.93 -29.25
N THR A 315 3.44 -22.59 -29.13
CA THR A 315 3.64 -23.96 -29.65
C THR A 315 3.02 -25.04 -28.75
N TYR A 316 2.81 -24.73 -27.47
CA TYR A 316 2.15 -25.60 -26.50
C TYR A 316 0.70 -25.93 -26.91
N PRO A 317 0.15 -27.13 -26.58
CA PRO A 317 -1.20 -27.51 -27.01
C PRO A 317 -2.31 -26.52 -26.67
N SER A 318 -2.25 -25.83 -25.53
CA SER A 318 -3.19 -24.76 -25.17
C SER A 318 -3.08 -23.53 -26.07
N GLY A 319 -1.86 -23.13 -26.45
CA GLY A 319 -1.63 -22.07 -27.43
C GLY A 319 -2.13 -22.45 -28.83
N ARG A 320 -1.95 -23.72 -29.24
CA ARG A 320 -2.50 -24.24 -30.50
C ARG A 320 -4.03 -24.24 -30.50
N GLU A 321 -4.65 -24.56 -29.37
CA GLU A 321 -6.11 -24.49 -29.25
C GLU A 321 -6.61 -23.05 -29.35
N LEU A 322 -5.96 -22.07 -28.70
CA LEU A 322 -6.29 -20.65 -28.86
C LEU A 322 -6.24 -20.21 -30.33
N ARG A 323 -5.25 -20.69 -31.09
CA ARG A 323 -5.14 -20.43 -32.54
C ARG A 323 -6.28 -21.07 -33.34
N LYS A 324 -6.71 -22.27 -32.95
CA LYS A 324 -7.80 -22.98 -33.59
C LYS A 324 -9.13 -22.29 -33.32
N ARG A 325 -9.45 -21.99 -32.05
CA ARG A 325 -10.66 -21.25 -31.67
C ARG A 325 -10.74 -19.89 -32.35
N ARG A 326 -9.63 -19.18 -32.52
CA ARG A 326 -9.60 -17.94 -33.33
C ARG A 326 -10.08 -18.12 -34.77
N ARG A 327 -9.85 -19.29 -35.40
CA ARG A 327 -10.36 -19.55 -36.76
C ARG A 327 -11.87 -19.83 -36.78
N GLU A 328 -12.44 -20.18 -35.63
CA GLU A 328 -13.82 -20.64 -35.47
C GLU A 328 -14.71 -19.54 -34.84
N ASP A 329 -14.16 -18.72 -33.92
CA ASP A 329 -14.80 -17.62 -33.19
C ASP A 329 -14.35 -16.25 -33.70
N VAL A 330 -15.19 -15.22 -33.51
CA VAL A 330 -14.94 -13.82 -33.90
C VAL A 330 -14.16 -13.03 -32.83
N GLU A 331 -13.80 -13.65 -31.71
CA GLU A 331 -13.13 -12.94 -30.62
C GLU A 331 -11.65 -12.67 -30.90
N ALA A 332 -11.27 -11.40 -30.80
CA ALA A 332 -9.89 -10.95 -30.88
C ALA A 332 -9.11 -11.32 -29.61
N LEU A 333 -7.94 -11.95 -29.77
CA LEU A 333 -6.97 -12.22 -28.72
C LEU A 333 -6.31 -10.92 -28.22
N GLY A 334 -6.21 -9.91 -29.09
CA GLY A 334 -5.67 -8.58 -28.80
C GLY A 334 -4.15 -8.54 -28.58
N LEU A 335 -3.43 -9.62 -28.91
CA LEU A 335 -2.00 -9.78 -28.65
C LEU A 335 -1.15 -8.83 -29.51
N LEU A 336 -1.57 -8.57 -30.76
CA LEU A 336 -0.87 -7.63 -31.63
C LEU A 336 -0.90 -6.21 -31.06
N GLY A 337 -2.04 -5.79 -30.51
CA GLY A 337 -2.19 -4.49 -29.86
C GLY A 337 -1.28 -4.32 -28.65
N VAL A 338 -1.08 -5.39 -27.85
CA VAL A 338 -0.13 -5.36 -26.72
C VAL A 338 1.31 -5.20 -27.23
N ALA A 339 1.72 -5.97 -28.24
CA ALA A 339 3.06 -5.87 -28.82
C ALA A 339 3.33 -4.48 -29.43
N ALA A 340 2.32 -3.92 -30.12
CA ALA A 340 2.35 -2.60 -30.71
C ALA A 340 2.47 -1.47 -29.66
N THR A 341 1.82 -1.64 -28.50
CA THR A 341 1.89 -0.69 -27.37
C THR A 341 3.30 -0.59 -26.78
N ASN A 342 4.08 -1.67 -26.86
CA ASN A 342 5.48 -1.73 -26.37
C ASN A 342 6.51 -1.42 -27.46
N GLY A 343 6.12 -1.44 -28.74
CA GLY A 343 7.03 -1.21 -29.86
C GLY A 343 7.84 -2.45 -30.30
N GLY A 344 7.48 -3.64 -29.82
CA GLY A 344 8.19 -4.89 -30.09
C GLY A 344 7.96 -5.43 -31.51
N VAL A 345 8.63 -4.85 -32.51
CA VAL A 345 8.48 -5.22 -33.93
C VAL A 345 8.78 -6.70 -34.19
N GLU A 346 9.79 -7.27 -33.54
CA GLU A 346 10.13 -8.69 -33.69
C GLU A 346 8.99 -9.61 -33.23
N ILE A 347 8.32 -9.24 -32.14
CA ILE A 347 7.15 -9.97 -31.62
C ILE A 347 5.96 -9.80 -32.57
N MET A 348 5.74 -8.59 -33.10
CA MET A 348 4.68 -8.33 -34.07
C MET A 348 4.88 -9.16 -35.35
N GLN A 349 6.12 -9.26 -35.82
CA GLN A 349 6.50 -10.12 -36.94
C GLN A 349 6.22 -11.59 -36.63
N PHE A 350 6.66 -12.08 -35.47
CA PHE A 350 6.40 -13.45 -35.04
C PHE A 350 4.89 -13.77 -34.96
N LEU A 351 4.09 -12.87 -34.38
CA LEU A 351 2.63 -13.03 -34.29
C LEU A 351 1.97 -13.08 -35.68
N HIS A 352 2.49 -12.32 -36.64
CA HIS A 352 2.01 -12.31 -38.02
C HIS A 352 2.37 -13.59 -38.77
N GLU A 353 3.63 -14.03 -38.68
CA GLU A 353 4.11 -15.27 -39.30
C GLU A 353 3.34 -16.50 -38.77
N GLU A 354 3.02 -16.52 -37.48
CA GLU A 354 2.22 -17.58 -36.86
C GLU A 354 0.70 -17.44 -37.09
N ALA A 355 0.26 -16.43 -37.85
CA ALA A 355 -1.16 -16.14 -38.12
C ALA A 355 -2.02 -16.00 -36.85
N ILE A 356 -1.42 -15.45 -35.78
CA ILE A 356 -2.08 -15.15 -34.49
C ILE A 356 -2.45 -13.67 -34.41
N ALA A 357 -1.71 -12.82 -35.12
CA ALA A 357 -1.93 -11.39 -35.18
C ALA A 357 -3.35 -11.04 -35.66
N ASP A 358 -4.00 -10.17 -34.90
CA ASP A 358 -5.36 -9.68 -35.06
C ASP A 358 -5.45 -8.16 -34.89
N ASP A 359 -6.58 -7.58 -35.33
CA ASP A 359 -6.91 -6.16 -35.15
C ASP A 359 -5.77 -5.17 -35.46
N TYR A 360 -5.22 -5.27 -36.68
CA TYR A 360 -4.17 -4.36 -37.17
C TYR A 360 -4.57 -2.88 -37.03
N ASP A 361 -5.84 -2.55 -37.26
CA ASP A 361 -6.38 -1.19 -37.10
C ASP A 361 -6.21 -0.68 -35.65
N ASP A 362 -6.54 -1.50 -34.64
CA ASP A 362 -6.38 -1.16 -33.22
C ASP A 362 -4.90 -1.12 -32.80
N ALA A 363 -4.11 -2.08 -33.29
CA ALA A 363 -2.68 -2.14 -33.02
C ALA A 363 -1.94 -0.88 -33.48
N VAL A 364 -2.32 -0.31 -34.63
CA VAL A 364 -1.70 0.92 -35.16
C VAL A 364 -2.05 2.11 -34.28
N ILE A 365 -3.31 2.23 -33.87
CA ILE A 365 -3.74 3.30 -32.97
C ILE A 365 -2.95 3.25 -31.66
N LYS A 366 -2.76 2.04 -31.09
CA LYS A 366 -1.97 1.82 -29.88
C LYS A 366 -0.48 2.17 -30.07
N ALA A 367 0.14 1.73 -31.16
CA ALA A 367 1.54 2.07 -31.46
C ALA A 367 1.75 3.58 -31.62
N VAL A 368 0.82 4.29 -32.26
CA VAL A 368 0.90 5.75 -32.40
C VAL A 368 0.74 6.44 -31.05
N ARG A 369 -0.23 6.02 -30.22
CA ARG A 369 -0.44 6.58 -28.87
C ARG A 369 0.79 6.41 -27.97
N SER A 370 1.48 5.28 -28.08
CA SER A 370 2.72 5.02 -27.33
C SER A 370 3.97 5.63 -27.96
N GLY A 371 3.89 6.21 -29.17
CA GLY A 371 5.01 6.84 -29.85
C GLY A 371 6.02 5.90 -30.49
N HIS A 372 5.64 4.65 -30.78
CA HIS A 372 6.56 3.64 -31.34
C HIS A 372 6.58 3.66 -32.87
N LEU A 373 7.37 4.58 -33.44
CA LEU A 373 7.44 4.79 -34.90
C LEU A 373 7.78 3.53 -35.71
N ASN A 374 8.69 2.67 -35.21
CA ASN A 374 9.08 1.45 -35.92
C ASN A 374 7.93 0.43 -35.99
N ALA A 375 7.15 0.30 -34.91
CA ALA A 375 5.94 -0.52 -34.89
C ALA A 375 4.88 0.02 -35.86
N VAL A 376 4.69 1.34 -35.92
CA VAL A 376 3.77 1.96 -36.88
C VAL A 376 4.20 1.70 -38.32
N LYS A 377 5.48 1.90 -38.65
CA LYS A 377 6.03 1.61 -39.99
C LYS A 377 5.80 0.16 -40.41
N TRP A 378 5.95 -0.77 -39.48
CA TRP A 378 5.73 -2.19 -39.74
C TRP A 378 4.24 -2.53 -39.89
N LEU A 379 3.34 -1.86 -39.17
CA LEU A 379 1.90 -2.13 -39.25
C LEU A 379 1.25 -1.54 -40.50
N LEU A 380 1.69 -0.38 -40.98
CA LEU A 380 1.09 0.34 -42.11
C LEU A 380 0.81 -0.51 -43.37
N PRO A 381 1.72 -1.40 -43.81
CA PRO A 381 1.48 -2.27 -44.97
C PRO A 381 0.38 -3.32 -44.76
N HIS A 382 -0.01 -3.61 -43.51
CA HIS A 382 -0.90 -4.71 -43.12
C HIS A 382 -2.33 -4.26 -42.78
N ILE A 383 -2.62 -2.96 -42.79
CA ILE A 383 -3.91 -2.36 -42.41
C ILE A 383 -4.89 -2.36 -43.60
N GLN A 384 -6.18 -2.50 -43.33
CA GLN A 384 -7.23 -2.22 -44.31
C GLN A 384 -7.56 -0.72 -44.38
N SER A 385 -8.22 -0.28 -45.47
CA SER A 385 -8.38 1.14 -45.81
C SER A 385 -9.07 2.04 -44.75
N SER A 386 -9.80 1.44 -43.79
CA SER A 386 -10.42 2.12 -42.65
C SER A 386 -9.42 2.64 -41.62
N GLY A 387 -8.47 1.80 -41.17
CA GLY A 387 -7.46 2.16 -40.17
C GLY A 387 -6.41 3.14 -40.71
N LEU A 388 -6.21 3.18 -42.03
CA LEU A 388 -5.22 4.04 -42.68
C LEU A 388 -5.49 5.54 -42.42
N LYS A 389 -6.75 5.98 -42.42
CA LYS A 389 -7.11 7.38 -42.17
C LYS A 389 -6.80 7.82 -40.73
N ALA A 390 -7.12 6.98 -39.74
CA ALA A 390 -6.83 7.26 -38.33
C ALA A 390 -5.32 7.26 -38.06
N ALA A 391 -4.60 6.30 -38.64
CA ALA A 391 -3.15 6.20 -38.55
C ALA A 391 -2.44 7.42 -39.18
N LEU A 392 -2.87 7.86 -40.36
CA LEU A 392 -2.31 9.02 -41.04
C LEU A 392 -2.59 10.32 -40.29
N CYS A 393 -3.80 10.53 -39.77
CA CYS A 393 -4.10 11.70 -38.94
C CYS A 393 -3.22 11.73 -37.67
N ALA A 394 -3.04 10.58 -37.02
CA ALA A 394 -2.26 10.49 -35.78
C ALA A 394 -0.75 10.63 -36.04
N LEU A 395 -0.22 10.08 -37.13
CA LEU A 395 1.17 10.29 -37.59
C LEU A 395 1.44 11.76 -37.93
N TRP A 396 0.50 12.44 -38.57
CA TRP A 396 0.63 13.86 -38.92
C TRP A 396 0.71 14.74 -37.67
N ILE A 397 -0.10 14.45 -36.64
CA ILE A 397 -0.04 15.11 -35.33
C ILE A 397 1.28 14.80 -34.61
N PHE A 398 1.76 13.56 -34.68
CA PHE A 398 3.01 13.14 -34.03
C PHE A 398 4.25 13.78 -34.66
N GLN A 399 4.31 13.89 -35.99
CA GLN A 399 5.36 14.65 -36.68
C GLN A 399 5.30 16.14 -36.32
N LEU A 400 4.10 16.73 -36.23
CA LEU A 400 3.94 18.13 -35.82
C LEU A 400 4.43 18.41 -34.38
N LEU A 401 4.36 17.43 -33.47
CA LEU A 401 4.79 17.56 -32.08
C LEU A 401 6.28 17.27 -31.86
N MET A 402 6.94 16.54 -32.77
CA MET A 402 8.38 16.26 -32.71
C MET A 402 9.24 17.32 -33.42
N ASP A 403 8.62 18.13 -34.29
CA ASP A 403 9.26 19.27 -34.97
C ASP A 403 9.11 20.61 -34.19
N ILE A 404 8.58 20.56 -32.96
CA ILE A 404 8.57 21.66 -31.95
C ILE A 404 9.55 21.28 -30.84
#